data_AF-A0A7V0J0E7-F1
#
_entry.id   AF-A0A7V0J0E7-F1
#
_cell.length_a   1.000
_cell.length_b   1.000
_cell.length_c   1.000
_cell.angle_alpha   90.00
_cell.angle_beta   90.00
_cell.angle_gamma   90.00
#
_symmetry.space_group_name_H-M   'P 1'
#
loop_
_entity.id
_entity.type
_entity.pdbx_description
1 polymer ?
#
loop_
_entity_poly.entity_id
_entity_poly.type
_entity_poly.pdbx_seq_one_letter_code
_entity_poly.pdbx_strand_id
1 'polypeptide(L)'
;MKILFVKLSSLGDIVQSMPLIDLAHKKGITVDWLVEEQNSGILENHPHINKLIPVCRLKIPNILKIRKIVKRLREEQYDAVIDIQGLLKSALWTFFVKSN
;
A
#
# COMPACT_ATOMS: atom_id res chain seq x y z
N MET A 1 -16.39 3.27 -2.08
CA MET A 1 -15.51 2.11 -2.31
C MET A 1 -14.11 2.45 -1.84
N LYS A 2 -13.50 1.62 -1.01
CA LYS A 2 -12.16 1.80 -0.44
C LYS A 2 -11.23 0.69 -0.95
N ILE A 3 -10.12 1.08 -1.58
CA ILE A 3 -9.15 0.17 -2.17
C ILE A 3 -7.77 0.36 -1.53
N LEU A 4 -7.05 -0.74 -1.34
CA LEU A 4 -5.64 -0.72 -1.00
C LEU A 4 -4.79 -1.00 -2.24
N PHE A 5 -3.96 -0.05 -2.64
CA PHE A 5 -2.90 -0.27 -3.62
C PHE A 5 -1.63 -0.78 -2.94
N VAL A 6 -1.07 -1.88 -3.44
CA VAL A 6 0.19 -2.46 -2.94
C VAL A 6 1.29 -2.25 -3.97
N LYS A 7 2.29 -1.44 -3.63
CA LYS A 7 3.44 -1.13 -4.50
C LYS A 7 4.70 -0.84 -3.66
N LEU A 8 5.55 -1.86 -3.50
CA LEU A 8 6.80 -1.89 -2.71
C LEU A 8 8.04 -1.70 -3.60
N SER A 9 7.94 -0.94 -4.69
CA SER A 9 8.99 -0.79 -5.69
C SER A 9 9.90 0.41 -5.43
N SER A 10 10.88 0.63 -6.31
CA SER A 10 11.74 1.81 -6.32
C SER A 10 10.94 3.09 -6.64
N LEU A 11 11.61 4.24 -6.48
CA LEU A 11 11.05 5.57 -6.75
C LEU A 11 10.44 5.68 -8.15
N GLY A 12 11.17 5.27 -9.19
CA GLY A 12 10.74 5.40 -10.59
C GLY A 12 9.44 4.65 -10.88
N ASP A 13 9.32 3.44 -10.35
CA ASP A 13 8.11 2.62 -10.51
C ASP A 13 6.91 3.19 -9.74
N ILE A 14 7.15 3.82 -8.59
CA ILE A 14 6.11 4.51 -7.82
C ILE A 14 5.55 5.67 -8.64
N VAL A 15 6.43 6.53 -9.15
CA VAL A 15 6.03 7.70 -9.98
C VAL A 15 5.19 7.27 -11.18
N GLN A 16 5.58 6.19 -11.87
CA GLN A 16 4.81 5.66 -13.00
C GLN A 16 3.41 5.16 -12.61
N SER A 17 3.23 4.75 -11.36
CA SER A 17 1.96 4.21 -10.84
C SER A 17 1.05 5.28 -10.23
N MET A 18 1.58 6.46 -9.89
CA MET A 18 0.82 7.54 -9.23
C MET A 18 -0.44 8.02 -9.99
N PRO A 19 -0.45 8.10 -11.35
CA PRO A 19 -1.66 8.50 -12.07
C PRO A 19 -2.89 7.63 -11.79
N LEU A 20 -2.72 6.39 -11.29
CA LEU A 20 -3.82 5.52 -10.88
C LEU A 20 -4.60 6.10 -9.68
N ILE A 21 -3.92 6.85 -8.80
CA ILE A 21 -4.54 7.49 -7.64
C ILE A 21 -5.53 8.57 -8.10
N ASP A 22 -5.09 9.41 -9.05
CA ASP A 22 -5.93 10.49 -9.59
C ASP A 22 -7.13 9.94 -10.36
N LEU A 23 -6.94 8.84 -11.10
CA LEU A 23 -8.02 8.15 -11.79
C LEU A 23 -9.04 7.57 -10.81
N ALA A 24 -8.57 6.94 -9.73
CA ALA A 24 -9.42 6.40 -8.67
C ALA A 24 -10.21 7.52 -7.98
N HIS A 25 -9.56 8.62 -7.63
CA HIS A 25 -10.18 9.80 -7.05
C HIS A 25 -11.28 10.38 -7.94
N LYS A 26 -11.04 10.52 -9.26
CA LYS A 26 -12.06 10.97 -10.24
C LYS A 26 -13.29 10.06 -10.27
N LYS A 27 -13.15 8.79 -9.89
CA LYS A 27 -14.26 7.82 -9.78
C LYS A 27 -14.88 7.76 -8.38
N GLY A 28 -14.48 8.63 -7.45
CA GLY A 28 -14.97 8.64 -6.07
C GLY A 28 -14.45 7.45 -5.24
N ILE A 29 -13.31 6.87 -5.60
CA ILE A 29 -12.69 5.75 -4.90
C ILE A 29 -11.68 6.28 -3.89
N THR A 30 -11.81 5.84 -2.63
CA THR A 30 -10.83 6.13 -1.59
C THR A 30 -9.65 5.17 -1.71
N VAL A 31 -8.45 5.72 -1.84
CA VAL A 31 -7.22 4.93 -2.01
C VAL A 31 -6.32 5.03 -0.79
N ASP A 32 -6.03 3.89 -0.18
CA ASP A 32 -4.89 3.72 0.72
C ASP A 32 -3.73 3.10 -0.07
N TRP A 33 -2.49 3.40 0.32
CA TRP A 33 -1.30 2.98 -0.42
C TRP A 33 -0.28 2.32 0.51
N LEU A 34 0.11 1.08 0.20
CA LEU A 34 1.13 0.31 0.92
C LEU A 34 2.48 0.35 0.17
N VAL A 35 3.50 0.89 0.83
CA VAL A 35 4.83 1.20 0.24
C VAL A 35 5.95 0.84 1.21
N GLU A 36 7.17 0.56 0.71
CA GLU A 36 8.33 0.41 1.60
C GLU A 36 8.71 1.76 2.24
N GLU A 37 9.06 1.75 3.52
CA GLU A 37 9.45 2.95 4.30
C GLU A 37 10.51 3.82 3.61
N GLN A 38 11.49 3.21 2.95
CA GLN A 38 12.57 3.93 2.27
C GLN A 38 12.07 4.81 1.10
N ASN A 39 10.89 4.50 0.56
CA ASN A 39 10.31 5.15 -0.61
C ASN A 39 9.00 5.87 -0.28
N SER A 40 8.56 5.90 0.99
CA SER A 40 7.29 6.53 1.36
C SER A 40 7.31 8.04 1.17
N GLY A 41 8.47 8.68 1.32
CA GLY A 41 8.62 10.14 1.27
C GLY A 41 8.09 10.79 -0.02
N ILE A 42 8.16 10.12 -1.17
CA ILE A 42 7.63 10.70 -2.42
C ILE A 42 6.09 10.74 -2.46
N LEU A 43 5.43 9.90 -1.66
CA LEU A 43 3.97 9.82 -1.57
C LEU A 43 3.43 10.65 -0.39
N GLU A 44 4.31 11.19 0.46
CA GLU A 44 3.90 12.07 1.54
C GLU A 44 3.22 13.31 0.97
N ASN A 45 2.12 13.72 1.60
CA ASN A 45 1.30 14.87 1.19
C ASN A 45 0.64 14.76 -0.19
N HIS A 46 0.60 13.57 -0.81
CA HIS A 46 -0.16 13.41 -2.05
C HIS A 46 -1.67 13.65 -1.76
N PRO A 47 -2.32 14.61 -2.46
CA PRO A 47 -3.65 15.10 -2.07
C PRO A 47 -4.75 14.05 -2.17
N HIS A 48 -4.57 13.04 -3.02
CA HIS A 48 -5.56 11.99 -3.27
C HIS A 48 -5.24 10.65 -2.59
N ILE A 49 -4.19 10.58 -1.78
CA ILE A 49 -3.93 9.41 -0.93
C ILE A 49 -4.64 9.64 0.41
N ASN A 50 -5.58 8.75 0.75
CA ASN A 50 -6.26 8.81 2.03
C ASN A 50 -5.36 8.36 3.18
N LYS A 51 -4.63 7.25 2.98
CA LYS A 51 -3.68 6.73 3.98
C LYS A 51 -2.45 6.16 3.31
N LEU A 52 -1.29 6.68 3.69
CA LEU A 52 -0.01 6.07 3.36
C LEU A 52 0.36 5.04 4.45
N ILE A 53 0.73 3.83 4.03
CA ILE A 53 1.06 2.72 4.92
C ILE A 53 2.50 2.28 4.61
N PRO A 54 3.50 2.89 5.29
CA PRO A 54 4.88 2.46 5.19
C PRO A 54 5.08 1.09 5.84
N VAL A 55 5.80 0.21 5.15
CA VAL A 55 6.15 -1.12 5.65
C VAL A 55 7.64 -1.39 5.59
N CYS A 56 8.11 -2.25 6.50
CA CYS A 56 9.47 -2.75 6.47
C CYS A 56 9.69 -3.75 5.33
N ARG A 57 10.94 -3.81 4.84
CA ARG A 57 11.36 -4.88 3.94
C ARG A 57 11.29 -6.23 4.64
N LEU A 58 10.61 -7.20 4.03
CA LEU A 58 10.51 -8.56 4.55
C LEU A 58 11.86 -9.30 4.59
N LYS A 59 12.86 -8.85 3.82
CA LYS A 59 14.23 -9.41 3.82
C LYS A 59 15.01 -9.14 5.12
N ILE A 60 14.62 -8.13 5.91
CA ILE A 60 15.22 -7.82 7.22
C ILE A 60 14.09 -7.83 8.24
N PRO A 61 13.63 -9.02 8.67
CA PRO A 61 12.38 -9.15 9.39
C PRO A 61 12.52 -8.61 10.82
N ASN A 62 11.94 -7.43 11.06
CA ASN A 62 11.58 -7.01 12.40
C ASN A 62 10.18 -7.57 12.71
N ILE A 63 10.12 -8.76 13.30
CA ILE A 63 8.89 -9.52 13.55
C ILE A 63 7.87 -8.70 14.35
N LEU A 64 8.32 -7.96 15.37
CA LEU A 64 7.45 -7.12 16.19
C LEU A 64 6.81 -6.00 15.36
N LYS A 65 7.59 -5.36 14.48
CA LYS A 65 7.10 -4.29 13.60
C LYS A 65 6.15 -4.85 12.53
N ILE A 66 6.49 -5.99 11.92
CA ILE A 66 5.61 -6.69 10.98
C ILE A 66 4.28 -7.04 11.64
N ARG A 67 4.29 -7.63 12.85
CA ARG A 67 3.07 -7.98 13.59
C ARG A 67 2.20 -6.75 13.88
N LYS A 68 2.81 -5.61 14.25
CA LYS A 68 2.07 -4.35 14.47
C LYS A 68 1.41 -3.85 13.18
N ILE A 69 2.12 -3.87 12.05
CA ILE A 69 1.58 -3.46 10.74
C ILE A 69 0.46 -4.41 10.31
N VAL A 70 0.67 -5.72 10.41
CA VAL A 70 -0.34 -6.72 10.07
C VAL A 70 -1.60 -6.55 10.90
N LYS A 71 -1.47 -6.27 12.21
CA LYS A 71 -2.62 -5.98 13.06
C LYS A 71 -3.40 -4.77 12.53
N ARG A 72 -2.71 -3.66 12.23
CA ARG A 72 -3.33 -2.45 11.67
C ARG A 72 -4.01 -2.71 10.32
N LEU A 73 -3.37 -3.48 9.44
CA LEU A 73 -3.93 -3.83 8.13
C LEU A 73 -5.20 -4.68 8.24
N ARG A 74 -5.32 -5.50 9.29
CA ARG A 74 -6.50 -6.34 9.54
C ARG A 74 -7.65 -5.62 10.25
N GLU A 75 -7.36 -4.49 10.89
CA GLU A 75 -8.36 -3.60 11.50
C GLU A 75 -9.06 -2.74 10.43
N GLU A 76 -8.40 -2.50 9.30
CA GLU A 76 -8.99 -1.83 8.14
C GLU A 76 -9.89 -2.77 7.33
N GLN A 77 -10.90 -2.21 6.68
CA GLN A 77 -11.79 -2.91 5.77
C GLN A 77 -11.59 -2.32 4.36
N TYR A 78 -11.28 -3.19 3.39
CA TYR A 78 -11.13 -2.81 1.99
C TYR A 78 -12.14 -3.57 1.14
N ASP A 79 -12.73 -2.88 0.17
CA ASP A 79 -13.58 -3.51 -0.85
C ASP A 79 -12.71 -4.25 -1.89
N ALA A 80 -11.47 -3.82 -2.08
CA ALA A 80 -10.49 -4.53 -2.91
C ALA A 80 -9.05 -4.24 -2.46
N VAL A 81 -8.17 -5.22 -2.67
CA VAL A 81 -6.71 -5.05 -2.55
C VAL A 81 -6.10 -5.32 -3.91
N ILE A 82 -5.40 -4.34 -4.47
CA ILE A 82 -4.81 -4.42 -5.81
C ILE A 82 -3.29 -4.40 -5.67
N ASP A 83 -2.68 -5.55 -5.93
CA ASP A 83 -1.22 -5.68 -6.02
C ASP A 83 -0.74 -5.27 -7.41
N ILE A 84 -0.33 -4.01 -7.53
CA ILE A 84 0.20 -3.42 -8.76
C ILE A 84 1.66 -3.86 -8.99
N GLN A 85 2.32 -4.39 -7.96
CA GLN A 85 3.70 -4.84 -8.07
C GLN A 85 3.83 -6.26 -8.62
N GLY A 86 2.96 -7.18 -8.20
CA GLY A 86 2.93 -8.55 -8.71
C GLY A 86 4.16 -9.39 -8.36
N LEU A 87 4.82 -9.14 -7.23
CA LEU A 87 5.97 -9.92 -6.76
C LEU A 87 5.64 -10.69 -5.48
N LEU A 88 6.38 -11.75 -5.17
CA LEU A 88 6.14 -12.53 -3.95
C LEU A 88 6.15 -11.67 -2.67
N LYS A 89 7.05 -10.69 -2.58
CA LYS A 89 7.11 -9.80 -1.41
C LYS A 89 5.88 -8.93 -1.23
N SER A 90 5.24 -8.49 -2.33
CA SER A 90 4.00 -7.71 -2.28
C SER A 90 2.80 -8.63 -2.00
N ALA A 91 2.77 -9.81 -2.62
CA ALA A 91 1.76 -10.83 -2.36
C ALA A 91 1.69 -11.25 -0.88
N LEU A 92 2.84 -11.33 -0.20
CA LEU A 92 2.87 -11.61 1.25
C LEU A 92 2.18 -10.51 2.07
N TRP A 93 2.39 -9.24 1.73
CA TRP A 93 1.69 -8.15 2.40
C TRP A 93 0.20 -8.17 2.09
N THR A 94 -0.17 -8.38 0.82
CA THR A 94 -1.55 -8.54 0.37
C THR A 94 -2.26 -9.66 1.13
N PHE A 95 -1.62 -10.82 1.32
CA PHE A 95 -2.17 -11.96 2.06
C PHE A 95 -2.53 -11.63 3.52
N PHE A 96 -1.82 -10.69 4.15
CA PHE A 96 -2.11 -10.30 5.53
C PHE A 96 -3.31 -9.37 5.67
N VAL A 97 -3.76 -8.74 4.58
CA VAL A 97 -4.88 -7.81 4.54
C VAL A 97 -6.19 -8.59 4.47
N LYS A 98 -7.24 -8.09 5.13
CA LYS A 98 -8.61 -8.57 4.92
C LYS A 98 -9.28 -7.69 3.86
N SER A 99 -9.86 -8.29 2.84
CA SER A 99 -10.89 -7.62 2.02
C SER A 99 -12.25 -8.26 2.30
N ASN A 100 -13.31 -7.46 2.13
CA ASN A 100 -14.68 -7.98 2.08
C ASN A 100 -14.98 -8.65 0.74
#